data_AF-A0A838WF01-F1
#
_entry.id   AF-A0A838WF01-F1
#
_cell.length_a   1.000
_cell.length_b   1.000
_cell.length_c   1.000
_cell.angle_alpha   90.00
_cell.angle_beta   90.00
_cell.angle_gamma   90.00
#
_symmetry.space_group_name_H-M   'P 1'
#
loop_
_entity.id
_entity.type
_entity.pdbx_description
1 polymer ?
#
loop_
_entity_poly.entity_id
_entity_poly.type
_entity_poly.pdbx_seq_one_letter_code
_entity_poly.pdbx_strand_id
1 'polypeptide(L)'
;MEKLVLAAVGFVFIAACSPTAPPAEAPTRQELEVSGRVEPPPVHSLLGHRFALNLTSEQIGRLDSIGQWIHTENAPLQAEMQLRQSRAGGPVPRNAQALTVVQQLIENNRQAMRSVQDVLMPEQQAQVCTLFRGTETRPRRTPARRAQTRGQGVDPLAMDPNRPVWDWCAVEDAS
;
A
#
# COMPACT_ATOMS: atom_id res chain seq x y z
N MET A 1 -52.17 -52.38 58.92
CA MET A 1 -50.81 -52.54 59.47
C MET A 1 -49.85 -52.02 58.43
N GLU A 2 -49.34 -50.83 58.73
CA GLU A 2 -48.51 -49.99 57.87
C GLU A 2 -47.15 -50.64 57.60
N LYS A 3 -46.67 -50.52 56.36
CA LYS A 3 -45.26 -50.75 56.02
C LYS A 3 -44.70 -49.48 55.41
N LEU A 4 -43.93 -48.80 56.25
CA LEU A 4 -43.10 -47.65 55.97
C LEU A 4 -41.79 -48.17 55.34
N VAL A 5 -41.47 -47.75 54.11
CA VAL A 5 -40.13 -47.93 53.54
C VAL A 5 -39.70 -46.61 52.88
N LEU A 6 -38.71 -46.00 53.54
CA LEU A 6 -37.85 -44.92 53.07
C LEU A 6 -37.03 -45.37 51.86
N ALA A 7 -36.97 -44.55 50.81
CA ALA A 7 -35.81 -44.40 49.92
C ALA A 7 -36.02 -43.10 49.11
N ALA A 8 -35.41 -42.00 49.52
CA ALA A 8 -34.06 -41.59 49.13
C ALA A 8 -34.02 -40.88 47.76
N VAL A 9 -33.92 -39.55 47.85
CA VAL A 9 -33.06 -38.65 47.07
C VAL A 9 -33.02 -38.89 45.55
N GLY A 10 -33.88 -38.17 44.82
CA GLY A 10 -33.83 -38.02 43.36
C GLY A 10 -33.41 -36.60 42.97
N PHE A 11 -32.19 -36.51 42.47
CA PHE A 11 -31.41 -35.32 42.13
C PHE A 11 -32.10 -34.39 41.09
N VAL A 12 -31.98 -33.08 41.32
CA VAL A 12 -32.37 -32.02 40.37
C VAL A 12 -31.44 -32.08 39.16
N PHE A 13 -32.00 -32.28 37.95
CA PHE A 13 -31.29 -32.05 36.69
C PHE A 13 -31.09 -30.54 36.50
N ILE A 14 -29.94 -30.03 36.93
CA ILE A 14 -29.48 -28.70 36.54
C ILE A 14 -28.92 -28.82 35.13
N ALA A 15 -29.48 -28.02 34.22
CA ALA A 15 -29.03 -27.87 32.85
C ALA A 15 -27.53 -27.57 32.79
N ALA A 16 -26.74 -28.54 32.33
CA ALA A 16 -25.37 -28.29 31.90
C ALA A 16 -25.42 -27.57 30.53
N CYS A 17 -25.71 -26.28 30.56
CA CYS A 17 -25.45 -25.39 29.44
C CYS A 17 -23.93 -25.15 29.43
N SER A 18 -23.19 -26.02 28.75
CA SER A 18 -21.77 -25.76 28.48
C SER A 18 -21.68 -24.45 27.70
N PRO A 19 -21.00 -23.41 28.21
CA PRO A 19 -20.58 -22.33 27.34
C PRO A 19 -19.52 -22.93 26.43
N THR A 20 -19.91 -23.28 25.20
CA THR A 20 -18.96 -23.43 24.10
C THR A 20 -18.27 -22.09 23.98
N ALA A 21 -17.11 -21.97 24.60
CA ALA A 21 -16.23 -20.84 24.41
C ALA A 21 -16.04 -20.69 22.89
N PRO A 22 -16.31 -19.51 22.30
CA PRO A 22 -15.98 -19.28 20.91
C PRO A 22 -14.49 -19.59 20.74
N PRO A 23 -14.08 -20.25 19.65
CA PRO A 23 -12.68 -20.50 19.38
C PRO A 23 -11.96 -19.17 19.47
N ALA A 24 -10.93 -19.11 20.31
CA ALA A 24 -10.07 -17.94 20.46
C ALA A 24 -9.66 -17.50 19.06
N GLU A 25 -10.20 -16.36 18.62
CA GLU A 25 -9.82 -15.73 17.37
C GLU A 25 -8.31 -15.55 17.43
N ALA A 26 -7.61 -16.28 16.57
CA ALA A 26 -6.18 -16.06 16.38
C ALA A 26 -6.00 -14.56 16.12
N PRO A 27 -5.02 -13.88 16.77
CA PRO A 27 -4.84 -12.46 16.57
C PRO A 27 -4.68 -12.23 15.08
N THR A 28 -5.66 -11.56 14.49
CA THR A 28 -5.65 -11.11 13.10
C THR A 28 -4.39 -10.28 12.95
N ARG A 29 -3.31 -10.89 12.44
CA ARG A 29 -2.11 -10.16 12.05
C ARG A 29 -2.60 -9.18 10.99
N GLN A 30 -2.77 -7.93 11.39
CA GLN A 30 -2.96 -6.83 10.47
C GLN A 30 -1.61 -6.66 9.76
N GLU A 31 -1.40 -7.50 8.75
CA GLU A 31 -0.28 -7.40 7.85
C GLU A 31 -0.42 -6.08 7.10
N LEU A 32 0.67 -5.31 7.05
CA LEU A 32 0.71 -4.13 6.22
C LEU A 32 0.81 -4.62 4.77
N GLU A 33 -0.32 -4.90 4.13
CA GLU A 33 -0.38 -4.93 2.67
C GLU A 33 -0.19 -3.49 2.20
N VAL A 34 1.07 -3.12 1.93
CA VAL A 34 1.39 -1.87 1.25
C VAL A 34 0.97 -2.03 -0.20
N SER A 35 -0.34 -1.92 -0.45
CA SER A 35 -0.95 -2.09 -1.78
C SER A 35 -0.89 -0.82 -2.64
N GLY A 36 -0.28 0.26 -2.14
CA GLY A 36 0.03 1.47 -2.90
C GLY A 36 1.49 1.48 -3.33
N ARG A 37 1.78 1.87 -4.58
CA ARG A 37 3.14 1.94 -5.12
C ARG A 37 3.99 2.92 -4.28
N VAL A 38 4.75 2.42 -3.31
CA VAL A 38 5.93 3.10 -2.74
C VAL A 38 7.09 2.97 -3.73
N GLU A 39 6.78 3.04 -5.01
CA GLU A 39 7.76 2.96 -6.08
C GLU A 39 8.20 4.41 -6.34
N PRO A 40 9.52 4.68 -6.37
CA PRO A 40 9.99 6.02 -6.64
C PRO A 40 9.45 6.51 -7.99
N PRO A 41 9.16 7.82 -8.13
CA PRO A 41 8.72 8.37 -9.40
C PRO A 41 9.74 8.03 -10.49
N PRO A 42 9.29 7.72 -11.72
CA PRO A 42 10.16 7.22 -12.79
C PRO A 42 10.92 8.37 -13.46
N VAL A 43 11.67 9.16 -12.67
CA VAL A 43 12.48 10.30 -13.13
C VAL A 43 13.48 9.86 -14.20
N HIS A 44 14.14 8.72 -13.99
CA HIS A 44 15.07 8.17 -14.98
C HIS A 44 14.37 7.70 -16.27
N SER A 45 13.09 7.34 -16.21
CA SER A 45 12.33 7.04 -17.43
C SER A 45 12.10 8.31 -18.26
N LEU A 46 11.90 9.48 -17.64
CA LEU A 46 11.84 10.75 -18.36
C LEU A 46 13.15 11.07 -19.09
N LEU A 47 14.29 10.80 -18.46
CA LEU A 47 15.61 10.96 -19.08
C LEU A 47 15.84 10.02 -20.28
N GLY A 48 15.20 8.85 -20.28
CA GLY A 48 15.14 7.95 -21.43
C GLY A 48 14.37 8.55 -22.61
N HIS A 49 13.38 9.40 -22.35
CA HIS A 49 12.56 10.10 -23.34
C HIS A 49 13.02 11.53 -23.65
N ARG A 50 14.25 11.90 -23.28
CA ARG A 50 14.77 13.28 -23.41
C ARG A 50 14.60 13.93 -24.79
N PHE A 51 14.77 13.16 -25.87
CA PHE A 51 14.59 13.66 -27.24
C PHE A 51 13.11 13.80 -27.60
N ALA A 52 12.26 12.87 -27.17
CA ALA A 52 10.82 12.93 -27.43
C ALA A 52 10.16 14.11 -26.70
N LEU A 53 10.64 14.41 -25.49
CA LEU A 53 10.18 15.53 -24.66
C LEU A 53 10.88 16.87 -24.97
N ASN A 54 11.80 16.89 -25.94
CA ASN A 54 12.63 18.06 -26.27
C ASN A 54 13.27 18.71 -25.02
N LEU A 55 13.80 17.89 -24.10
CA LEU A 55 14.38 18.40 -22.86
C LEU A 55 15.67 19.17 -23.16
N THR A 56 15.82 20.34 -22.53
CA THR A 56 17.09 21.11 -22.61
C THR A 56 18.17 20.44 -21.76
N SER A 57 19.44 20.74 -22.02
CA SER A 57 20.55 20.26 -21.19
C SER A 57 20.41 20.67 -19.72
N GLU A 58 19.85 21.85 -19.46
CA GLU A 58 19.56 22.33 -18.11
C GLU A 58 18.47 21.49 -17.43
N GLN A 59 17.36 21.22 -18.13
CA GLN A 59 16.29 20.35 -17.63
C GLN A 59 16.80 18.94 -17.36
N ILE A 60 17.62 18.38 -18.25
CA ILE A 60 18.25 17.07 -18.07
C ILE A 60 19.08 17.04 -16.79
N GLY A 61 19.94 18.04 -16.57
CA GLY A 61 20.76 18.12 -15.35
C GLY A 61 19.93 18.25 -14.07
N ARG A 62 18.84 19.02 -14.11
CA ARG A 62 17.91 19.15 -12.97
C ARG A 62 17.16 17.84 -12.69
N LEU A 63 16.65 17.17 -13.71
CA LEU A 63 15.98 15.87 -13.56
C LEU A 63 16.93 14.79 -13.05
N ASP A 64 18.17 14.74 -13.53
CA ASP A 64 19.17 13.82 -13.00
C ASP A 64 19.47 14.09 -11.51
N SER A 65 19.60 15.36 -11.14
CA SER A 65 19.79 15.77 -9.74
C SER A 65 18.60 15.35 -8.85
N ILE A 66 17.36 15.51 -9.33
CA ILE A 66 16.17 15.04 -8.62
C ILE A 66 16.19 13.52 -8.45
N GLY A 67 16.58 12.77 -9.49
CA GLY A 67 16.72 11.31 -9.46
C GLY A 67 17.76 10.83 -8.45
N GLN A 68 18.93 11.47 -8.41
CA GLN A 68 19.97 11.18 -7.43
C GLN A 68 19.53 11.50 -6.00
N TRP A 69 18.86 12.64 -5.80
CA TRP A 69 18.33 13.05 -4.50
C TRP A 69 17.34 12.02 -3.96
N ILE A 70 16.32 11.66 -4.74
CA ILE A 70 15.30 10.71 -4.27
C ILE A 70 15.88 9.32 -4.02
N HIS A 71 16.86 8.88 -4.82
CA HIS A 71 17.56 7.64 -4.57
C HIS A 71 18.32 7.68 -3.24
N THR A 72 19.02 8.77 -2.98
CA THR A 72 19.80 8.97 -1.74
C THR A 72 18.91 8.99 -0.51
N GLU A 73 17.80 9.73 -0.55
CA GLU A 73 16.87 9.86 0.58
C GLU A 73 16.06 8.57 0.83
N ASN A 74 15.66 7.86 -0.22
CA ASN A 74 14.84 6.66 -0.09
C ASN A 74 15.66 5.40 0.21
N ALA A 75 16.94 5.32 -0.18
CA ALA A 75 17.79 4.16 0.05
C ALA A 75 17.82 3.68 1.53
N PRO A 76 18.08 4.53 2.54
CA PRO A 76 18.07 4.09 3.93
C PRO A 76 16.70 3.62 4.41
N LEU A 77 15.62 4.27 3.96
CA LEU A 77 14.24 3.92 4.31
C LEU A 77 13.83 2.56 3.72
N GLN A 78 14.22 2.29 2.47
CA GLN A 78 14.01 0.99 1.82
C GLN A 78 14.82 -0.12 2.52
N ALA A 79 16.08 0.15 2.87
CA ALA A 79 16.90 -0.78 3.62
C ALA A 79 16.28 -1.10 5.00
N GLU A 80 15.73 -0.10 5.69
CA GLU A 80 15.02 -0.31 6.95
C GLU A 80 13.78 -1.19 6.79
N MET A 81 12.96 -0.95 5.76
CA MET A 81 11.79 -1.77 5.46
C MET A 81 12.18 -3.23 5.16
N GLN A 82 13.25 -3.43 4.39
CA GLN A 82 13.73 -4.77 4.04
C GLN A 82 14.30 -5.52 5.26
N LEU A 83 15.00 -4.82 6.16
CA LEU A 83 15.48 -5.37 7.41
C LEU A 83 14.31 -5.81 8.31
N ARG A 84 13.26 -4.99 8.41
CA ARG A 84 12.05 -5.30 9.17
C ARG A 84 11.33 -6.51 8.60
N GLN A 85 11.21 -6.61 7.27
CA GLN A 85 10.61 -7.74 6.59
C GLN A 85 11.39 -9.04 6.86
N SER A 86 12.72 -8.97 6.75
CA SER A 86 13.61 -10.10 7.05
C SER A 86 13.46 -10.59 8.49
N ARG A 87 13.37 -9.66 9.47
CA ARG A 87 13.20 -10.00 10.89
C ARG A 87 11.82 -10.57 11.22
N ALA A 88 10.77 -10.12 10.51
CA ALA A 88 9.41 -10.62 10.71
C ALA A 88 9.19 -12.02 10.12
N GLY A 89 10.08 -12.49 9.24
CA GLY A 89 9.91 -13.75 8.51
C GLY A 89 8.69 -13.74 7.58
N GLY A 90 8.26 -12.55 7.14
CA GLY A 90 7.00 -12.34 6.44
C GLY A 90 6.70 -10.84 6.24
N PRO A 91 5.45 -10.47 5.90
CA PRO A 91 5.03 -9.08 5.77
C PRO A 91 5.37 -8.24 7.00
N VAL A 92 5.74 -6.98 6.80
CA VAL A 92 6.09 -6.09 7.90
C VAL A 92 4.84 -5.86 8.76
N PRO A 93 4.88 -6.14 10.07
CA PRO A 93 3.73 -5.90 10.94
C PRO A 93 3.40 -4.41 10.95
N ARG A 94 2.11 -4.10 10.81
CA ARG A 94 1.59 -2.71 10.89
C ARG A 94 1.81 -2.16 12.29
N ASN A 95 2.94 -1.46 12.48
CA ASN A 95 3.27 -0.75 13.70
C ASN A 95 3.59 0.72 13.38
N ALA A 96 3.54 1.58 14.40
CA ALA A 96 3.72 3.02 14.24
C ALA A 96 5.03 3.37 13.50
N GLN A 97 6.12 2.64 13.77
CA GLN A 97 7.41 2.88 13.14
C GLN A 97 7.40 2.54 11.64
N ALA A 98 6.84 1.39 11.26
CA ALA A 98 6.72 1.00 9.85
C ALA A 98 5.84 2.00 9.08
N LEU A 99 4.77 2.50 9.71
CA LEU A 99 3.92 3.54 9.13
C LEU A 99 4.69 4.85 8.91
N THR A 100 5.54 5.26 9.85
CA THR A 100 6.40 6.45 9.69
C THR A 100 7.35 6.31 8.51
N VAL A 101 8.03 5.16 8.35
CA VAL A 101 8.95 4.93 7.23
C VAL A 101 8.22 4.98 5.88
N VAL A 102 7.06 4.34 5.79
CA VAL A 102 6.23 4.36 4.57
C VAL A 102 5.74 5.78 4.27
N GLN A 103 5.29 6.54 5.29
CA GLN A 103 4.88 7.93 5.10
C GLN A 103 6.03 8.81 4.61
N GLN A 104 7.25 8.61 5.12
CA GLN A 104 8.42 9.36 4.66
C GLN A 104 8.75 9.05 3.21
N LEU A 105 8.71 7.78 2.80
CA LEU A 105 8.89 7.40 1.40
C LEU A 105 7.84 8.05 0.49
N ILE A 106 6.57 8.07 0.92
CA ILE A 106 5.49 8.73 0.18
C ILE A 106 5.76 10.22 0.04
N GLU A 107 6.16 10.92 1.12
CA GLU A 107 6.42 12.35 1.06
C GLU A 107 7.62 12.68 0.18
N ASN A 108 8.71 11.92 0.27
CA ASN A 108 9.87 12.06 -0.60
C ASN A 108 9.46 11.91 -2.08
N ASN A 109 8.64 10.90 -2.39
CA ASN A 109 8.11 10.70 -3.74
C ASN A 109 7.24 11.87 -4.20
N ARG A 110 6.34 12.39 -3.35
CA ARG A 110 5.51 13.58 -3.66
C ARG A 110 6.34 14.83 -3.89
N GLN A 111 7.40 15.03 -3.10
CA GLN A 111 8.29 16.16 -3.29
C GLN A 111 9.06 16.05 -4.61
N ALA A 112 9.60 14.87 -4.96
CA ALA A 112 10.24 14.67 -6.25
C ALA A 112 9.28 14.91 -7.42
N MET A 113 8.04 14.43 -7.35
CA MET A 113 7.04 14.67 -8.40
C MET A 113 6.77 16.17 -8.60
N ARG A 114 6.62 16.94 -7.51
CA ARG A 114 6.48 18.40 -7.58
C ARG A 114 7.72 19.05 -8.22
N SER A 115 8.92 18.64 -7.81
CA SER A 115 10.15 19.17 -8.40
C SER A 115 10.28 18.85 -9.89
N VAL A 116 9.83 17.67 -10.34
CA VAL A 116 9.77 17.32 -11.77
C VAL A 116 8.79 18.23 -12.50
N GLN A 117 7.60 18.47 -11.92
CA GLN A 117 6.61 19.37 -12.48
C GLN A 117 7.18 20.78 -12.70
N ASP A 118 7.92 21.31 -11.74
CA ASP A 118 8.54 22.64 -11.82
C ASP A 118 9.67 22.73 -12.87
N VAL A 119 10.27 21.61 -13.25
CA VAL A 119 11.32 21.55 -14.28
C VAL A 119 10.72 21.49 -15.68
N LEU A 120 9.56 20.87 -15.85
CA LEU A 120 8.93 20.65 -17.15
C LEU A 120 7.99 21.79 -17.53
N MET A 121 8.04 22.19 -18.80
CA MET A 121 7.05 23.11 -19.37
C MET A 121 5.66 22.44 -19.45
N PRO A 122 4.56 23.22 -19.45
CA PRO A 122 3.21 22.66 -19.56
C PRO A 122 3.02 21.72 -20.76
N GLU A 123 3.61 22.05 -21.91
CA GLU A 123 3.53 21.21 -23.12
C GLU A 123 4.27 19.88 -22.93
N GLN A 124 5.39 19.89 -22.21
CA GLN A 124 6.16 18.68 -21.89
C GLN A 124 5.40 17.83 -20.86
N GLN A 125 4.74 18.47 -19.88
CA GLN A 125 3.90 17.78 -18.90
C GLN A 125 2.76 16.99 -19.57
N ALA A 126 2.08 17.57 -20.55
CA ALA A 126 1.04 16.89 -21.34
C ALA A 126 1.60 15.70 -22.15
N GLN A 127 2.80 15.85 -22.73
CA GLN A 127 3.47 14.75 -23.41
C GLN A 127 3.86 13.62 -22.45
N VAL A 128 4.32 13.95 -21.24
CA VAL A 128 4.56 12.95 -20.19
C VAL A 128 3.28 12.19 -19.86
N CYS A 129 2.15 12.87 -19.72
CA CYS A 129 0.87 12.18 -19.50
C CYS A 129 0.56 11.19 -20.63
N THR A 130 0.78 11.58 -21.88
CA THR A 130 0.58 10.70 -23.04
C THR A 130 1.53 9.47 -23.02
N LEU A 131 2.81 9.68 -22.69
CA LEU A 131 3.82 8.62 -22.65
C LEU A 131 3.51 7.56 -21.58
N PHE A 132 3.00 7.97 -20.42
CA PHE A 132 2.77 7.08 -19.28
C PHE A 132 1.31 6.58 -19.14
N ARG A 133 0.36 7.14 -19.90
CA ARG A 133 -1.04 6.64 -19.96
C ARG A 133 -1.13 5.24 -20.58
N GLY A 134 -0.21 4.87 -21.47
CA GLY A 134 -0.23 3.59 -22.20
C GLY A 134 0.38 2.38 -21.47
N THR A 135 1.11 2.58 -20.38
CA THR A 135 1.74 1.50 -19.60
C THR A 135 0.84 0.92 -18.50
N GLU A 136 -0.25 1.62 -18.13
CA GLU A 136 -1.17 1.19 -17.06
C GLU A 136 -2.27 0.24 -17.53
N THR A 137 -2.62 0.23 -18.83
CA THR A 137 -3.76 -0.55 -19.36
C THR A 137 -3.46 -1.99 -19.75
N ARG A 138 -2.37 -2.61 -19.28
CA ARG A 138 -2.31 -4.09 -19.32
C ARG A 138 -2.97 -4.60 -18.04
N PRO A 139 -4.24 -5.06 -18.07
CA PRO A 139 -4.80 -5.76 -16.94
C PRO A 139 -3.88 -6.95 -16.66
N ARG A 140 -3.16 -6.87 -15.54
CA ARG A 140 -2.45 -8.01 -14.99
C ARG A 140 -3.55 -9.04 -14.79
N ARG A 141 -3.56 -10.10 -15.61
CA ARG A 141 -4.47 -11.24 -15.45
C ARG A 141 -4.16 -11.88 -14.11
N THR A 142 -4.69 -11.31 -13.05
CA THR A 142 -4.69 -11.93 -11.73
C THR A 142 -5.72 -13.05 -11.81
N PRO A 143 -5.33 -14.33 -11.68
CA PRO A 143 -6.34 -15.39 -11.56
C PRO A 143 -7.22 -15.04 -10.37
N ALA A 144 -8.54 -14.98 -10.61
CA ALA A 144 -9.56 -14.62 -9.64
C ALA A 144 -9.39 -15.45 -8.35
N ARG A 145 -8.74 -14.88 -7.33
CA ARG A 145 -8.66 -15.48 -6.01
C ARG A 145 -9.94 -15.10 -5.29
N ARG A 146 -10.93 -16.00 -5.38
CA ARG A 146 -12.11 -16.09 -4.51
C ARG A 146 -11.69 -15.88 -3.04
N ALA A 147 -11.92 -14.69 -2.50
CA ALA A 147 -12.09 -14.40 -1.06
C ALA A 147 -12.40 -12.90 -0.84
N GLN A 148 -13.56 -12.47 -1.35
CA GLN A 148 -14.32 -11.31 -0.83
C GLN A 148 -15.31 -11.92 0.17
N THR A 149 -15.65 -11.42 1.37
CA THR A 149 -15.62 -10.09 1.97
C THR A 149 -15.96 -10.28 3.46
N ARG A 150 -15.27 -9.63 4.40
CA ARG A 150 -15.84 -9.15 5.68
C ARG A 150 -14.87 -8.20 6.36
N GLY A 151 -15.29 -6.94 6.53
CA GLY A 151 -14.54 -5.91 7.24
C GLY A 151 -13.81 -4.94 6.31
N GLN A 152 -14.56 -4.12 5.56
CA GLN A 152 -14.00 -2.90 4.95
C GLN A 152 -13.61 -1.92 6.07
N GLY A 153 -12.38 -2.05 6.57
CA GLY A 153 -11.60 -0.88 6.92
C GLY A 153 -10.99 -0.37 5.62
N VAL A 154 -11.39 0.81 5.16
CA VAL A 154 -10.68 1.49 4.07
C VAL A 154 -9.25 1.64 4.56
N ASP A 155 -8.30 0.91 3.98
CA ASP A 155 -6.90 1.07 4.37
C ASP A 155 -6.51 2.51 4.01
N PRO A 156 -6.19 3.38 5.00
CA PRO A 156 -5.84 4.77 4.71
C PRO A 156 -4.54 4.89 3.88
N LEU A 157 -3.83 3.79 3.66
CA LEU A 157 -2.65 3.70 2.79
C LEU A 157 -2.91 2.95 1.48
N ALA A 158 -4.12 2.43 1.24
CA ALA A 158 -4.49 1.90 -0.08
C ALA A 158 -4.62 3.06 -1.07
N MET A 159 -3.54 3.31 -1.79
CA MET A 159 -3.52 4.25 -2.91
C MET A 159 -4.22 3.59 -4.11
N ASP A 160 -5.13 4.30 -4.76
CA ASP A 160 -5.85 3.81 -5.94
C ASP A 160 -4.83 3.30 -7.00
N PRO A 161 -4.86 2.01 -7.37
CA PRO A 161 -3.92 1.46 -8.35
C PRO A 161 -4.11 2.05 -9.75
N ASN A 162 -5.21 2.77 -10.00
CA ASN A 162 -5.48 3.51 -11.23
C ASN A 162 -5.12 5.00 -11.13
N ARG A 163 -4.57 5.46 -9.99
CA ARG A 163 -4.10 6.85 -9.88
C ARG A 163 -2.88 7.01 -10.80
N PRO A 164 -2.88 8.03 -11.69
CA PRO A 164 -1.74 8.25 -12.56
C PRO A 164 -0.49 8.49 -11.72
N VAL A 165 0.64 7.97 -12.21
CA VAL A 165 1.96 8.14 -11.58
C VAL A 165 2.29 9.61 -11.34
N TRP A 166 1.80 10.50 -12.19
CA TRP A 166 2.01 11.94 -12.10
C TRP A 166 0.69 12.64 -11.74
N ASP A 167 0.68 13.36 -10.62
CA ASP A 167 -0.52 14.00 -10.07
C ASP A 167 -1.20 14.97 -11.05
N TRP A 168 -0.44 15.66 -11.90
CA TRP A 168 -0.99 16.59 -12.89
C TRP A 168 -1.69 15.90 -14.06
N CYS A 169 -1.45 14.62 -14.31
CA CYS A 169 -2.10 13.88 -15.39
C CYS A 169 -3.54 13.50 -15.08
N ALA A 170 -3.97 13.58 -13.82
CA ALA A 170 -5.35 13.32 -13.42
C ALA A 170 -6.32 14.48 -13.76
N VAL A 171 -5.80 15.67 -14.05
CA VAL A 171 -6.61 16.89 -14.21
C VAL A 171 -7.21 17.02 -15.62
N GLU A 172 -6.60 16.37 -16.63
CA GLU A 172 -7.03 16.49 -18.03
C GLU A 172 -8.35 15.77 -18.35
N ASP A 173 -8.78 14.78 -17.56
CA ASP A 173 -10.00 14.00 -17.84
C ASP A 173 -11.29 14.73 -17.40
N ALA A 174 -11.20 15.93 -16.84
CA ALA A 174 -12.33 16.70 -16.31
C ALA A 174 -12.81 17.86 -17.20
N SER A 175 -12.28 18.01 -18.42
CA SER A 175 -12.63 19.06 -19.39
C SER A 175 -13.24 18.49 -20.67
#